data_AF-A0A819HGB6-F1
#
_entry.id   AF-A0A819HGB6-F1
#
_cell.length_a   1.000
_cell.length_b   1.000
_cell.length_c   1.000
_cell.angle_alpha   90.00
_cell.angle_beta   90.00
_cell.angle_gamma   90.00
#
_symmetry.space_group_name_H-M   'P 1'
#
loop_
_entity.id
_entity.type
_entity.pdbx_description
1 polymer ?
#
loop_
_entity_poly.entity_id
_entity_poly.type
_entity_poly.pdbx_seq_one_letter_code
_entity_poly.pdbx_strand_id
1 'polypeptide(L)'
;WNGLTLADLVFPWFAWMMGVSIVLSQRSLRSKNIPKRNIFLKIYRRTIILFVLGLSGQSDLPTLRNLRIFGVLQRLATCYFFTAILVLVFEKKDDERDTTRLPIGDNIEQPLRIELFKSVFQYWIQWLFVILIIIAWILITFLLPVPNCPTGYLGPGGKHDHGKYWNCTGGYYYIQ
;
A
#
# COMPACT_ATOMS: atom_id res chain seq x y z
N TRP A 1 24.07 15.44 0.20
CA TRP A 1 22.61 15.54 0.01
C TRP A 1 22.41 15.96 -1.43
N ASN A 2 22.15 15.01 -2.33
CA ASN A 2 21.69 15.36 -3.67
C ASN A 2 20.22 15.79 -3.47
N GLY A 3 19.82 16.96 -3.96
CA GLY A 3 18.53 17.57 -3.64
C GLY A 3 17.31 16.68 -3.89
N LEU A 4 16.12 17.17 -3.51
CA LEU A 4 14.85 16.48 -3.73
C LEU A 4 14.70 16.14 -5.22
N THR A 5 14.79 14.85 -5.57
CA THR A 5 14.63 14.43 -6.96
C THR A 5 13.15 14.32 -7.29
N LEU A 6 12.77 14.57 -8.54
CA LEU A 6 11.38 14.43 -8.98
C LEU A 6 10.83 13.02 -8.69
N ALA A 7 11.70 12.01 -8.71
CA ALA A 7 11.35 10.62 -8.38
C ALA A 7 10.82 10.46 -6.95
N ASP A 8 11.32 11.24 -5.99
CA ASP A 8 10.91 11.18 -4.58
C ASP A 8 9.49 11.71 -4.36
N LEU A 9 9.00 12.58 -5.25
CA LEU A 9 7.63 13.11 -5.23
C LEU A 9 6.67 12.24 -6.03
N VAL A 10 7.06 11.82 -7.24
CA VAL A 10 6.16 11.06 -8.13
C VAL A 10 5.72 9.74 -7.50
N PHE A 11 6.61 9.07 -6.74
CA PHE A 11 6.28 7.78 -6.15
C PHE A 11 5.14 7.86 -5.09
N PRO A 12 5.18 8.78 -4.10
CA PRO A 12 4.05 9.04 -3.21
C PRO A 12 2.76 9.40 -3.93
N TRP A 13 2.81 10.28 -4.93
CA TRP A 13 1.62 10.68 -5.70
C TRP A 13 1.01 9.50 -6.45
N PHE A 14 1.83 8.64 -7.03
CA PHE A 14 1.38 7.44 -7.70
C PHE A 14 0.68 6.47 -6.74
N ALA A 15 1.29 6.21 -5.56
CA ALA A 15 0.69 5.36 -4.54
C ALA A 15 -0.66 5.89 -4.04
N TRP A 16 -0.76 7.21 -3.85
CA TRP A 16 -2.01 7.89 -3.50
C TRP A 16 -3.10 7.68 -4.56
N MET A 17 -2.78 7.95 -5.82
CA MET A 17 -3.74 7.82 -6.93
C MET A 17 -4.20 6.38 -7.11
N MET A 18 -3.31 5.40 -6.93
CA MET A 18 -3.71 4.00 -6.90
C MET A 18 -4.71 3.70 -5.78
N GLY A 19 -4.48 4.21 -4.57
CA GLY A 19 -5.40 4.05 -3.43
C GLY A 19 -6.79 4.62 -3.72
N VAL A 20 -6.86 5.85 -4.24
CA VAL A 20 -8.12 6.50 -4.62
C VAL A 20 -8.86 5.73 -5.71
N SER A 21 -8.14 5.18 -6.69
CA SER A 21 -8.73 4.39 -7.77
C SER A 21 -9.43 3.11 -7.29
N ILE A 22 -8.93 2.47 -6.22
CA ILE A 22 -9.52 1.26 -5.64
C ILE A 22 -10.90 1.59 -5.08
N VAL A 23 -11.00 2.63 -4.26
CA VAL A 23 -12.27 3.06 -3.63
C VAL A 23 -13.31 3.44 -4.68
N LEU A 24 -12.90 4.21 -5.70
CA LEU A 24 -13.77 4.56 -6.82
C LEU A 24 -14.24 3.34 -7.61
N SER A 25 -13.34 2.37 -7.85
CA SER A 25 -13.67 1.16 -8.59
C SER A 25 -14.72 0.32 -7.87
N GLN A 26 -14.66 0.23 -6.54
CA GLN A 26 -15.65 -0.50 -5.75
C GLN A 26 -17.01 0.17 -5.75
N ARG A 27 -17.06 1.51 -5.64
CA ARG A 27 -18.31 2.27 -5.82
C ARG A 27 -18.96 1.98 -7.18
N SER A 28 -18.15 1.91 -8.24
CA SER A 28 -18.64 1.57 -9.59
C SER A 28 -19.06 0.11 -9.74
N LEU A 29 -18.44 -0.82 -9.01
CA LEU A 29 -18.82 -2.23 -9.03
C LEU A 29 -20.11 -2.49 -8.25
N ARG A 30 -20.37 -1.69 -7.20
CA ARG A 30 -21.61 -1.69 -6.43
C ARG A 30 -22.82 -1.33 -7.29
N SER A 31 -22.75 -0.23 -8.06
CA SER A 31 -23.85 0.20 -8.92
C SER A 31 -24.22 -0.83 -9.99
N LYS A 32 -23.32 -1.78 -10.27
CA LYS A 32 -23.51 -2.87 -11.24
C LYS A 32 -23.92 -4.21 -10.62
N ASN A 33 -24.10 -4.31 -9.29
CA ASN A 33 -24.49 -5.53 -8.57
C ASN A 33 -23.67 -6.78 -8.94
N ILE A 34 -22.37 -6.60 -9.22
CA ILE A 34 -21.50 -7.71 -9.66
C ILE A 34 -21.16 -8.59 -8.44
N PRO A 35 -21.22 -9.93 -8.56
CA PRO A 35 -20.86 -10.81 -7.46
C PRO A 35 -19.39 -10.62 -7.03
N LYS A 36 -19.15 -10.56 -5.72
CA LYS A 36 -17.82 -10.35 -5.10
C LYS A 36 -16.73 -11.27 -5.67
N ARG A 37 -17.09 -12.50 -6.05
CA ARG A 37 -16.18 -13.49 -6.66
C ARG A 37 -15.63 -13.03 -8.01
N ASN A 38 -16.46 -12.47 -8.88
CA ASN A 38 -16.02 -12.01 -10.21
C ASN A 38 -15.11 -10.78 -10.10
N ILE A 39 -15.37 -9.92 -9.12
CA ILE A 39 -14.51 -8.78 -8.79
C ILE A 39 -13.15 -9.27 -8.33
N PHE A 40 -13.12 -10.22 -7.39
CA PHE A 40 -11.90 -10.83 -6.88
C PHE A 40 -11.06 -11.46 -7.99
N LEU A 41 -11.67 -12.27 -8.88
CA LEU A 41 -10.99 -12.88 -10.03
C LEU A 41 -10.39 -11.82 -10.97
N LYS A 42 -11.09 -10.70 -11.19
CA LYS A 42 -10.60 -9.59 -12.03
C LYS A 42 -9.39 -8.90 -11.41
N ILE A 43 -9.41 -8.66 -10.10
CA ILE A 43 -8.30 -8.08 -9.34
C ILE A 43 -7.11 -9.03 -9.36
N TYR A 44 -7.33 -10.30 -9.03
CA TYR A 44 -6.30 -11.34 -9.03
C TYR A 44 -5.60 -11.48 -10.38
N ARG A 45 -6.37 -11.54 -11.48
CA ARG A 45 -5.82 -11.60 -12.84
C ARG A 45 -4.95 -10.38 -13.16
N ARG A 46 -5.37 -9.17 -12.78
CA ARG A 46 -4.58 -7.95 -12.96
C ARG A 46 -3.28 -7.97 -12.15
N THR A 47 -3.34 -8.42 -10.90
CA THR A 47 -2.16 -8.58 -10.05
C THR A 47 -1.16 -9.57 -10.65
N ILE A 48 -1.63 -10.73 -11.15
CA ILE A 48 -0.75 -11.70 -11.82
C ILE A 48 -0.10 -11.11 -13.06
N ILE A 49 -0.86 -10.42 -13.91
CA ILE A 49 -0.31 -9.81 -15.14
C ILE A 49 0.79 -8.80 -14.78
N LEU A 50 0.56 -7.94 -13.78
CA LEU A 50 1.58 -6.98 -13.32
C LEU A 50 2.80 -7.68 -12.71
N PHE A 51 2.60 -8.76 -11.97
CA PHE A 51 3.68 -9.55 -11.38
C PHE A 51 4.54 -10.23 -12.45
N VAL A 52 3.90 -10.86 -13.44
CA VAL A 52 4.56 -11.50 -14.57
C VAL A 52 5.28 -10.48 -15.44
N LEU A 53 4.69 -9.32 -15.73
CA LEU A 53 5.37 -8.24 -16.45
C LEU A 53 6.61 -7.73 -15.71
N GLY A 54 6.53 -7.64 -14.38
CA GLY A 54 7.68 -7.28 -13.54
C GLY A 54 8.82 -8.31 -13.59
N LEU A 55 8.49 -9.60 -13.82
CA LEU A 55 9.47 -10.67 -13.98
C LEU A 55 10.00 -10.77 -15.42
N SER A 56 9.14 -10.63 -16.43
CA SER A 56 9.50 -10.77 -17.84
C SER A 56 10.36 -9.63 -18.36
N GLY A 57 10.39 -8.48 -17.67
CA GLY A 57 11.35 -7.40 -17.96
C GLY A 57 12.81 -7.72 -17.59
N GLN A 58 13.08 -8.84 -16.91
CA GLN A 58 14.43 -9.33 -16.58
C GLN A 58 14.84 -10.50 -17.50
N SER A 59 14.62 -10.37 -18.80
CA SER A 59 14.85 -11.43 -19.80
C SER A 59 16.32 -11.75 -20.11
N ASP A 60 17.28 -11.10 -19.45
CA ASP A 60 18.69 -11.49 -19.52
C ASP A 60 19.00 -12.51 -18.42
N LEU A 61 18.91 -13.80 -18.75
CA LEU A 61 19.62 -14.84 -17.99
C LEU A 61 21.12 -14.57 -18.14
N PRO A 62 21.81 -14.21 -17.05
CA PRO A 62 22.59 -15.24 -16.40
C PRO A 62 22.58 -15.11 -14.86
N THR A 63 22.49 -16.27 -14.21
CA THR A 63 22.64 -16.47 -12.75
C THR A 63 21.42 -16.07 -11.92
N LEU A 64 20.70 -17.09 -11.45
CA LEU A 64 19.65 -17.07 -10.40
C LEU A 64 20.05 -16.36 -9.08
N ARG A 65 21.25 -15.77 -9.01
CA ARG A 65 21.85 -15.13 -7.85
C ARG A 65 21.77 -13.59 -7.88
N ASN A 66 21.53 -12.96 -9.04
CA ASN A 66 21.40 -11.49 -9.20
C ASN A 66 19.99 -11.04 -9.62
N LEU A 67 19.00 -11.92 -9.52
CA LEU A 67 17.63 -11.61 -9.87
C LEU A 67 17.09 -10.60 -8.84
N ARG A 68 16.77 -9.39 -9.30
CA ARG A 68 16.25 -8.31 -8.46
C ARG A 68 14.77 -8.60 -8.19
N ILE A 69 14.54 -9.55 -7.29
CA ILE A 69 13.24 -10.18 -6.98
C ILE A 69 12.21 -9.21 -6.39
N PHE A 70 12.63 -8.03 -5.93
CA PHE A 70 11.75 -7.03 -5.31
C PHE A 70 11.83 -5.67 -5.99
N GLY A 71 11.55 -5.64 -7.30
CA GLY A 71 11.34 -4.41 -8.04
C GLY A 71 10.14 -3.62 -7.49
N VAL A 72 10.15 -2.31 -7.76
CA VAL A 72 9.10 -1.38 -7.29
C VAL A 72 7.71 -1.83 -7.76
N LEU A 73 7.61 -2.34 -9.00
CA LEU A 73 6.37 -2.85 -9.59
C LEU A 73 5.76 -4.03 -8.82
N GLN A 74 6.58 -4.98 -8.36
CA GLN A 74 6.10 -6.16 -7.62
C GLN A 74 5.59 -5.79 -6.23
N ARG A 75 6.27 -4.86 -5.56
CA ARG A 75 5.83 -4.31 -4.27
C ARG A 75 4.48 -3.61 -4.42
N LEU A 76 4.33 -2.76 -5.44
CA LEU A 76 3.07 -2.06 -5.71
C LEU A 76 1.93 -3.01 -6.07
N ALA A 77 2.20 -4.05 -6.88
CA ALA A 77 1.21 -5.08 -7.22
C ALA A 77 0.73 -5.84 -5.97
N THR A 78 1.65 -6.14 -5.05
CA THR A 78 1.34 -6.84 -3.79
C THR A 78 0.51 -5.94 -2.86
N CYS A 79 0.92 -4.68 -2.67
CA CYS A 79 0.15 -3.70 -1.90
C CYS A 79 -1.26 -3.49 -2.48
N TYR A 80 -1.37 -3.37 -3.80
CA TYR A 80 -2.66 -3.26 -4.50
C TYR A 80 -3.55 -4.46 -4.22
N PHE A 81 -3.01 -5.67 -4.29
CA PHE A 81 -3.77 -6.90 -4.04
C PHE A 81 -4.32 -6.96 -2.62
N PHE A 82 -3.48 -6.75 -1.61
CA PHE A 82 -3.91 -6.78 -0.21
C PHE A 82 -4.90 -5.67 0.13
N THR A 83 -4.65 -4.44 -0.33
CA THR A 83 -5.57 -3.31 -0.10
C THR A 83 -6.91 -3.56 -0.78
N ALA A 84 -6.93 -4.00 -2.04
CA ALA A 84 -8.17 -4.28 -2.74
C ALA A 84 -8.99 -5.43 -2.10
N ILE A 85 -8.32 -6.46 -1.59
CA ILE A 85 -8.98 -7.55 -0.84
C ILE A 85 -9.53 -7.05 0.48
N LEU A 86 -8.71 -6.33 1.27
CA LEU A 86 -9.13 -5.81 2.57
C LEU A 86 -10.39 -4.97 2.40
N VAL A 87 -10.39 -4.06 1.43
CA VAL A 87 -11.57 -3.22 1.21
C VAL A 87 -12.77 -4.04 0.70
N LEU A 88 -12.58 -5.09 -0.10
CA LEU A 88 -13.66 -5.98 -0.56
C LEU A 88 -14.26 -6.85 0.57
N VAL A 89 -13.41 -7.30 1.50
CA VAL A 89 -13.81 -8.11 2.67
C VAL A 89 -14.56 -7.24 3.68
N PHE A 90 -14.00 -6.07 3.99
CA PHE A 90 -14.60 -5.14 4.95
C PHE A 90 -15.64 -4.21 4.32
N GLU A 91 -16.01 -4.45 3.07
CA GLU A 91 -17.08 -3.73 2.40
C GLU A 91 -18.40 -4.02 3.13
N LYS A 92 -18.77 -3.08 4.01
CA LYS A 92 -20.08 -3.05 4.63
C LYS A 92 -21.07 -2.71 3.52
N LYS A 93 -22.16 -3.47 3.46
CA LYS A 93 -23.29 -3.23 2.55
C LYS A 93 -24.03 -2.00 3.08
N ASP A 94 -23.41 -0.83 2.93
CA ASP A 94 -24.08 0.43 3.22
C ASP A 94 -25.17 0.56 2.15
N ASP A 95 -26.42 0.42 2.58
CA ASP A 95 -27.59 0.54 1.72
C ASP A 95 -27.48 1.86 0.94
N GLU A 96 -27.36 1.73 -0.38
CA GLU A 96 -27.14 2.82 -1.33
C GLU A 96 -28.43 3.64 -1.46
N ARG A 97 -28.77 4.41 -0.43
CA ARG A 97 -29.96 5.27 -0.42
C ARG A 97 -29.75 6.72 -0.02
N ASP A 98 -28.55 7.16 0.38
CA ASP A 98 -28.38 8.52 0.93
C ASP A 98 -27.47 9.50 0.15
N THR A 99 -26.79 9.10 -0.93
CA THR A 99 -25.94 10.04 -1.69
C THR A 99 -26.62 10.63 -2.95
N THR A 100 -27.84 10.19 -3.29
CA THR A 100 -28.58 10.70 -4.46
C THR A 100 -29.75 11.62 -4.11
N ARG A 101 -30.03 11.85 -2.82
CA ARG A 101 -30.96 12.90 -2.40
C ARG A 101 -30.14 13.98 -1.71
N LEU A 102 -29.64 14.95 -2.47
CA LEU A 102 -29.50 16.29 -1.92
C LEU A 102 -30.93 16.78 -1.67
N PRO A 103 -31.41 16.90 -0.42
CA PRO A 103 -32.57 17.73 -0.18
C PRO A 103 -32.04 19.16 -0.18
N ILE A 104 -32.27 19.90 -1.28
CA ILE A 104 -32.47 21.33 -1.13
C ILE A 104 -33.81 21.43 -0.39
N GLY A 105 -33.73 21.48 0.94
CA GLY A 105 -34.89 21.31 1.81
C GLY A 105 -34.53 21.58 3.25
N ASP A 106 -34.38 22.87 3.53
CA ASP A 106 -34.73 23.61 4.74
C ASP A 106 -34.44 22.99 6.12
N ASN A 107 -33.58 23.72 6.85
CA ASN A 107 -33.48 23.85 8.30
C ASN A 107 -33.06 22.61 9.10
N ILE A 108 -31.75 22.52 9.36
CA ILE A 108 -31.09 22.41 10.69
C ILE A 108 -29.60 22.26 10.38
N GLU A 109 -28.76 23.23 10.81
CA GLU A 109 -27.31 23.09 10.82
C GLU A 109 -26.92 21.87 11.69
N GLN A 110 -26.81 20.70 11.07
CA GLN A 110 -26.14 19.57 11.70
C GLN A 110 -24.64 19.84 11.62
N PRO A 111 -23.91 19.81 12.75
CA PRO A 111 -22.48 20.09 12.72
C PRO A 111 -21.77 18.96 11.97
N LEU A 112 -21.27 19.26 10.77
CA LEU A 112 -20.45 18.42 9.88
C LEU A 112 -19.43 17.53 10.61
N ARG A 113 -18.92 17.98 11.77
CA ARG A 113 -18.00 17.21 12.62
C ARG A 113 -18.60 15.89 13.09
N ILE A 114 -19.86 15.82 13.50
CA ILE A 114 -20.45 14.62 14.14
C ILE A 114 -20.66 13.49 13.14
N GLU A 115 -21.09 13.78 11.90
CA GLU A 115 -21.18 12.78 10.83
C GLU A 115 -19.81 12.24 10.40
N LEU A 116 -18.81 13.13 10.37
CA LEU A 116 -17.44 12.77 10.05
C LEU A 116 -16.85 11.87 11.14
N PHE A 117 -17.08 12.17 12.41
CA PHE A 117 -16.69 11.32 13.53
C PHE A 117 -17.39 9.96 13.52
N LYS A 118 -18.69 9.92 13.24
CA LYS A 118 -19.46 8.66 13.15
C LYS A 118 -18.94 7.77 12.03
N SER A 119 -18.60 8.37 10.89
CA SER A 119 -17.99 7.68 9.75
C SER A 119 -16.60 7.14 10.09
N VAL A 120 -15.73 7.97 10.69
CA VAL A 120 -14.37 7.59 11.08
C VAL A 120 -14.38 6.48 12.12
N PHE A 121 -15.24 6.59 13.13
CA PHE A 121 -15.35 5.61 14.21
C PHE A 121 -15.86 4.25 13.70
N GLN A 122 -16.72 4.25 12.67
CA GLN A 122 -17.19 3.01 12.04
C GLN A 122 -16.05 2.22 11.36
N TYR A 123 -14.98 2.88 10.92
CA TYR A 123 -13.81 2.23 10.31
C TYR A 123 -12.68 1.94 11.30
N TRP A 124 -12.86 2.23 12.60
CA TRP A 124 -11.86 2.02 13.66
C TRP A 124 -11.20 0.64 13.63
N ILE A 125 -11.97 -0.43 13.39
CA ILE A 125 -11.45 -1.80 13.38
C ILE A 125 -10.50 -2.01 12.19
N GLN A 126 -10.80 -1.43 11.04
CA GLN A 126 -9.93 -1.49 9.86
C GLN A 126 -8.61 -0.76 10.14
N TRP A 127 -8.68 0.43 10.74
CA TRP A 127 -7.49 1.19 11.14
C TRP A 127 -6.61 0.44 12.12
N LEU A 128 -7.21 -0.23 13.12
CA LEU A 128 -6.47 -1.05 14.08
C LEU A 128 -5.72 -2.19 13.37
N PHE A 129 -6.38 -2.91 12.46
CA PHE A 129 -5.76 -4.00 11.71
C PHE A 129 -4.60 -3.51 10.84
N VAL A 130 -4.76 -2.38 10.15
CA VAL A 130 -3.69 -1.76 9.35
C VAL A 130 -2.53 -1.31 10.23
N ILE A 131 -2.80 -0.68 11.37
CA ILE A 131 -1.77 -0.26 12.33
C ILE A 131 -1.01 -1.48 12.86
N LEU A 132 -1.69 -2.57 13.19
CA LEU A 132 -1.05 -3.80 13.66
C LEU A 132 -0.10 -4.38 12.60
N ILE A 133 -0.52 -4.43 11.34
CA ILE A 133 0.35 -4.87 10.22
C ILE A 133 1.56 -3.96 10.08
N ILE A 134 1.38 -2.64 10.16
CA ILE A 134 2.47 -1.67 10.07
C ILE A 134 3.45 -1.85 11.24
N ILE A 135 2.94 -2.00 12.46
CA ILE A 135 3.76 -2.26 13.65
C ILE A 135 4.53 -3.57 13.49
N ALA A 136 3.89 -4.65 13.03
CA ALA A 136 4.56 -5.92 12.79
C ALA A 136 5.67 -5.78 11.74
N TRP A 137 5.43 -5.05 10.65
CA TRP A 137 6.43 -4.80 9.61
C TRP A 137 7.60 -3.95 10.13
N ILE A 138 7.32 -2.91 10.91
CA ILE A 138 8.35 -2.07 11.55
C ILE A 138 9.16 -2.92 12.53
N LEU A 139 8.50 -3.72 13.38
CA LEU A 139 9.20 -4.60 14.32
C LEU A 139 10.09 -5.59 13.57
N ILE A 140 9.61 -6.26 12.53
CA ILE A 140 10.42 -7.17 11.71
C ILE A 140 11.61 -6.41 11.10
N THR A 141 11.40 -5.20 10.59
CA THR A 141 12.46 -4.39 9.96
C THR A 141 13.50 -3.90 10.97
N PHE A 142 13.11 -3.62 12.22
CA PHE A 142 14.01 -3.01 13.22
C PHE A 142 14.61 -4.01 14.22
N LEU A 143 13.94 -5.14 14.50
CA LEU A 143 14.36 -6.15 15.49
C LEU A 143 15.03 -7.38 14.89
N LEU A 144 15.10 -7.55 13.56
CA LEU A 144 15.82 -8.70 13.01
C LEU A 144 17.33 -8.54 13.29
N PRO A 145 17.94 -9.41 14.12
CA PRO A 145 19.36 -9.29 14.42
C PRO A 145 20.16 -9.76 13.20
N VAL A 146 20.85 -8.84 12.54
CA VAL A 146 21.77 -9.16 11.44
C VAL A 146 23.19 -9.12 11.98
N PRO A 147 24.03 -10.14 11.72
CA PRO A 147 25.43 -10.09 12.12
C PRO A 147 26.11 -8.86 11.50
N ASN A 148 26.89 -8.13 12.32
CA ASN A 148 27.70 -6.96 11.96
C ASN A 148 26.97 -5.61 11.73
N CYS A 149 25.66 -5.49 12.02
CA CYS A 149 24.93 -4.21 11.93
C CYS A 149 24.19 -3.87 13.25
N PRO A 150 24.13 -2.59 13.67
CA PRO A 150 23.30 -2.17 14.80
C PRO A 150 21.81 -2.25 14.44
N THR A 151 20.99 -2.70 15.39
CA THR A 151 19.53 -2.74 15.24
C THR A 151 18.99 -1.33 15.00
N GLY A 152 18.11 -1.16 14.01
CA GLY A 152 17.47 0.12 13.72
C GLY A 152 18.36 1.16 13.02
N TYR A 153 19.38 0.75 12.28
CA TYR A 153 20.19 1.67 11.47
C TYR A 153 19.41 2.19 10.24
N LEU A 154 19.03 3.47 10.22
CA LEU A 154 18.40 4.11 9.05
C LEU A 154 19.40 4.76 8.07
N GLY A 155 20.70 4.62 8.30
CA GLY A 155 21.70 5.28 7.48
C GLY A 155 21.78 4.70 6.05
N PRO A 156 22.27 5.49 5.09
CA PRO A 156 22.38 5.09 3.68
C PRO A 156 23.44 4.01 3.40
N GLY A 157 24.14 3.49 4.42
CA GLY A 157 25.26 2.56 4.27
C GLY A 157 26.46 3.18 3.53
N GLY A 158 27.46 2.36 3.19
CA GLY A 158 28.63 2.80 2.42
C GLY A 158 29.64 3.65 3.22
N LYS A 159 30.10 4.78 2.66
CA LYS A 159 31.12 5.68 3.26
C LYS A 159 30.61 6.56 4.40
N HIS A 160 29.34 6.45 4.75
CA HIS A 160 28.79 7.16 5.89
C HIS A 160 29.42 6.61 7.19
N ASP A 161 29.70 7.49 8.15
CA ASP A 161 30.28 7.11 9.45
C ASP A 161 31.62 6.35 9.33
N HIS A 162 32.55 6.91 8.54
CA HIS A 162 33.89 6.35 8.27
C HIS A 162 33.91 4.93 7.69
N GLY A 163 32.81 4.46 7.08
CA GLY A 163 32.75 3.11 6.50
C GLY A 163 32.54 2.00 7.53
N LYS A 164 32.19 2.35 8.78
CA LYS A 164 31.96 1.40 9.88
C LYS A 164 30.83 0.40 9.57
N TYR A 165 29.86 0.79 8.72
CA TYR A 165 28.69 0.00 8.37
C TYR A 165 28.46 -0.07 6.85
N TRP A 166 29.50 -0.46 6.10
CA TRP A 166 29.46 -0.47 4.62
C TRP A 166 28.38 -1.39 4.02
N ASN A 167 28.12 -2.55 4.65
CA ASN A 167 27.12 -3.54 4.22
C ASN A 167 25.72 -3.32 4.77
N CYS A 168 25.51 -2.27 5.58
CA CYS A 168 24.25 -2.04 6.26
C CYS A 168 23.53 -0.85 5.60
N THR A 169 22.42 -1.08 4.91
CA THR A 169 21.59 0.01 4.36
C THR A 169 20.16 -0.11 4.86
N GLY A 170 19.63 0.97 5.45
CA GLY A 170 18.19 1.15 5.70
C GLY A 170 17.50 -0.02 6.42
N GLY A 171 17.93 -0.33 7.64
CA GLY A 171 17.22 -1.22 8.56
C GLY A 171 17.44 -2.72 8.36
N TYR A 172 17.90 -3.20 7.19
CA TYR A 172 18.12 -4.64 7.00
C TYR A 172 18.90 -5.02 5.72
N TYR A 173 19.05 -4.11 4.76
CA TYR A 173 19.44 -4.52 3.41
C TYR A 173 20.96 -4.71 3.28
N TYR A 174 21.38 -5.98 3.14
CA TYR A 174 22.71 -6.35 2.66
C TYR A 174 22.76 -6.12 1.14
N ILE A 175 23.62 -5.19 0.70
CA ILE A 175 24.03 -5.12 -0.70
C ILE A 175 25.16 -6.13 -0.83
N GLN A 176 24.89 -7.27 -1.45
CA GLN A 176 25.90 -8.26 -1.82
C GLN A 176 26.43 -7.98 -3.22
#